data_AF-A0A1U8KV72-F1
#
_entry.id   AF-A0A1U8KV72-F1
#
_cell.length_a   1.000
_cell.length_b   1.000
_cell.length_c   1.000
_cell.angle_alpha   90.00
_cell.angle_beta   90.00
_cell.angle_gamma   90.00
#
_symmetry.space_group_name_H-M   'P 1'
#
loop_
_entity.id
_entity.type
_entity.pdbx_description
1 polymer ?
#
loop_
_entity_poly.entity_id
_entity_poly.type
_entity_poly.pdbx_seq_one_letter_code
_entity_poly.pdbx_strand_id
1 'polypeptide(L)'
;MVLESKGRTLEEIQASIVLTHEHADAVLGLDDIRVVQPHSPTNDIDPTVIYLTQYAMDSVASKFPYLVWKKLREGQEVRQVAQLDWRIIEDDYDKPFVASGLKFVPLPVMHGEDYICLGFLFGEKSKVAYISDVPRFPSNTEYVISKSGSGQLDLLILDCLYKKGSHNVHLCLPQSM
;
A
#
# COMPACT_ATOMS: atom_id res chain seq x y z
N MET A 1 12.29 9.51 -38.34
CA MET A 1 11.58 8.53 -37.48
C MET A 1 11.17 9.27 -36.23
N VAL A 2 9.97 9.84 -36.23
CA VAL A 2 9.45 10.61 -35.10
C VAL A 2 8.93 9.59 -34.09
N LEU A 3 9.61 9.45 -32.96
CA LEU A 3 9.10 8.72 -31.81
C LEU A 3 8.12 9.66 -31.10
N GLU A 4 6.85 9.60 -31.48
CA GLU A 4 5.78 10.17 -30.66
C GLU A 4 5.67 9.32 -29.40
N SER A 5 6.12 9.86 -28.26
CA SER A 5 5.72 9.33 -26.96
C SER A 5 4.22 9.64 -26.81
N LYS A 6 3.37 8.65 -27.09
CA LYS A 6 1.96 8.72 -26.72
C LYS A 6 1.89 8.86 -25.19
N GLY A 7 1.63 10.07 -24.72
CA GLY A 7 1.21 10.29 -23.35
C GLY A 7 -0.09 9.52 -23.14
N ARG A 8 -0.09 8.57 -22.20
CA ARG A 8 -1.33 7.90 -21.78
C ARG A 8 -2.28 8.94 -21.24
N THR A 9 -3.51 8.96 -21.74
CA THR A 9 -4.57 9.79 -21.15
C THR A 9 -4.85 9.29 -19.73
N LEU A 10 -5.34 10.16 -18.84
CA LEU A 10 -5.71 9.78 -17.46
C LEU A 10 -6.73 8.62 -17.43
N GLU A 11 -7.44 8.39 -18.53
CA GLU A 11 -8.42 7.32 -18.71
C GLU A 11 -7.81 5.92 -18.86
N GLU A 12 -6.49 5.79 -19.06
CA GLU A 12 -5.79 4.49 -19.23
C GLU A 12 -5.02 4.04 -17.97
N ILE A 13 -5.03 4.84 -16.89
CA ILE A 13 -4.32 4.48 -15.66
C ILE A 13 -5.25 3.62 -14.79
N GLN A 14 -5.02 2.32 -14.80
CA GLN A 14 -5.69 1.40 -13.89
C GLN A 14 -5.35 1.74 -12.43
N ALA A 15 -6.39 2.05 -11.65
CA ALA A 15 -6.25 2.29 -10.22
C ALA A 15 -5.75 1.03 -9.50
N SER A 16 -4.79 1.23 -8.61
CA SER A 16 -4.17 0.21 -7.76
C SER A 16 -4.27 0.62 -6.31
N ILE A 17 -4.25 -0.36 -5.41
CA ILE A 17 -4.19 -0.16 -3.95
C ILE A 17 -2.83 -0.64 -3.47
N VAL A 18 -2.25 0.10 -2.52
CA VAL A 18 -0.98 -0.25 -1.89
C VAL A 18 -1.24 -0.37 -0.39
N LEU A 19 -0.95 -1.54 0.18
CA LEU A 19 -1.12 -1.81 1.61
C LEU A 19 0.17 -1.54 2.37
N THR A 20 0.06 -0.86 3.50
CA THR A 20 1.17 -0.63 4.43
C THR A 20 1.48 -1.88 5.26
N HIS A 21 0.44 -2.59 5.67
CA HIS A 21 0.51 -3.76 6.54
C HIS A 21 -0.83 -4.54 6.57
N GLU A 22 -0.91 -5.62 7.36
CA GLU A 22 -2.03 -6.57 7.34
C GLU A 22 -2.95 -6.57 8.58
N HIS A 23 -2.90 -5.54 9.42
CA HIS A 23 -3.85 -5.40 10.52
C HIS A 23 -5.28 -5.15 10.02
N ALA A 24 -6.25 -5.50 10.87
CA ALA A 24 -7.66 -5.55 10.52
C ALA A 24 -8.20 -4.21 10.00
N ASP A 25 -7.80 -3.12 10.62
CA ASP A 25 -8.14 -1.75 10.24
C ASP A 25 -7.60 -1.36 8.85
N ALA A 26 -6.52 -2.00 8.38
CA ALA A 26 -5.98 -1.80 7.04
C ALA A 26 -6.61 -2.73 5.97
N VAL A 27 -7.04 -3.95 6.35
CA VAL A 27 -7.40 -5.00 5.35
C VAL A 27 -8.86 -5.47 5.37
N LEU A 28 -9.65 -5.19 6.40
CA LEU A 28 -11.03 -5.69 6.48
C LEU A 28 -11.97 -5.11 5.41
N GLY A 29 -11.59 -4.00 4.75
CA GLY A 29 -12.34 -3.41 3.64
C GLY A 29 -12.05 -4.04 2.27
N LEU A 30 -11.17 -5.04 2.16
CA LEU A 30 -10.71 -5.57 0.86
C LEU A 30 -11.85 -6.14 -0.01
N ASP A 31 -12.84 -6.83 0.57
CA ASP A 31 -13.95 -7.35 -0.23
C ASP A 31 -14.92 -6.24 -0.68
N ASP A 32 -15.02 -5.15 0.07
CA ASP A 32 -15.91 -4.02 -0.25
C ASP A 32 -15.42 -3.20 -1.45
N ILE A 33 -14.17 -3.42 -1.91
CA ILE A 33 -13.67 -2.89 -3.18
C ILE A 33 -14.59 -3.29 -4.35
N ARG A 34 -15.30 -4.42 -4.28
CA ARG A 34 -16.29 -4.84 -5.29
C ARG A 34 -17.33 -3.78 -5.62
N VAL A 35 -17.63 -2.87 -4.68
CA VAL A 35 -18.62 -1.79 -4.86
C VAL A 35 -18.16 -0.74 -5.88
N VAL A 36 -16.85 -0.54 -6.02
CA VAL A 36 -16.27 0.41 -6.97
C VAL A 36 -15.71 -0.25 -8.23
N GLN A 37 -15.77 -1.59 -8.30
CA GLN A 37 -15.40 -2.34 -9.48
C GLN A 37 -16.53 -2.33 -10.53
N PRO A 38 -16.19 -2.48 -11.82
CA PRO A 38 -17.21 -2.67 -12.86
C PRO A 38 -18.15 -3.82 -12.51
N HIS A 39 -19.43 -3.67 -12.81
CA HIS A 39 -20.39 -4.74 -12.59
C HIS A 39 -20.35 -5.75 -13.76
N SER A 40 -20.29 -7.04 -13.43
CA SER A 40 -20.42 -8.14 -14.38
C SER A 40 -21.31 -9.25 -13.81
N PRO A 41 -22.31 -9.77 -14.56
CA PRO A 41 -23.16 -10.87 -14.09
C PRO A 41 -22.39 -12.15 -13.77
N THR A 42 -21.26 -12.38 -14.45
CA THR A 42 -20.38 -13.54 -14.26
C THR A 42 -19.21 -13.24 -13.32
N ASN A 43 -19.12 -12.01 -12.80
CA ASN A 43 -17.97 -11.50 -12.05
C ASN A 43 -16.64 -11.59 -12.83
N ASP A 44 -16.73 -11.62 -14.17
CA ASP A 44 -15.58 -11.59 -15.08
C ASP A 44 -15.29 -10.13 -15.44
N ILE A 45 -14.31 -9.57 -14.74
CA ILE A 45 -13.84 -8.17 -14.86
C ILE A 45 -12.33 -8.14 -14.66
N ASP A 46 -11.70 -7.07 -15.16
CA ASP A 46 -10.29 -6.80 -14.86
C ASP A 46 -10.11 -6.59 -13.35
N PRO A 47 -9.19 -7.31 -12.70
CA PRO A 47 -9.00 -7.22 -11.27
C PRO A 47 -8.36 -5.90 -10.86
N THR A 48 -8.67 -5.41 -9.66
CA THR A 48 -7.94 -4.31 -9.03
C THR A 48 -6.59 -4.83 -8.54
N VAL A 49 -5.50 -4.15 -8.92
CA VAL A 49 -4.15 -4.52 -8.49
C VAL A 49 -3.92 -4.09 -7.04
N ILE A 50 -3.46 -5.02 -6.21
CA ILE A 50 -3.11 -4.80 -4.81
C ILE A 50 -1.62 -5.06 -4.62
N TYR A 51 -0.88 -4.05 -4.15
CA TYR A 51 0.53 -4.16 -3.77
C TYR A 51 0.66 -4.35 -2.27
N LEU A 52 1.43 -5.34 -1.84
CA LEU A 52 1.66 -5.67 -0.43
C LEU A 52 2.96 -6.49 -0.27
N THR A 53 3.51 -6.56 0.94
CA THR A 53 4.67 -7.43 1.21
C THR A 53 4.28 -8.90 1.19
N GLN A 54 5.26 -9.81 1.07
CA GLN A 54 4.99 -11.25 1.17
C GLN A 54 4.40 -11.63 2.53
N TYR A 55 4.89 -11.01 3.61
CA TYR A 55 4.35 -11.21 4.95
C TYR A 55 2.86 -10.83 5.04
N ALA A 56 2.49 -9.66 4.51
CA ALA A 56 1.10 -9.23 4.48
C ALA A 56 0.25 -10.17 3.62
N MET A 57 0.79 -10.63 2.48
CA MET A 57 0.12 -11.58 1.58
C MET A 57 -0.23 -12.90 2.28
N ASP A 58 0.71 -13.49 3.02
CA ASP A 58 0.49 -14.76 3.73
C ASP A 58 -0.63 -14.63 4.77
N SER A 59 -0.66 -13.50 5.48
CA SER A 59 -1.71 -13.18 6.45
C SER A 59 -3.07 -12.93 5.79
N VAL A 60 -3.10 -12.20 4.67
CA VAL A 60 -4.31 -11.97 3.87
C VAL A 60 -4.87 -13.28 3.34
N ALA A 61 -4.02 -14.19 2.85
CA ALA A 61 -4.44 -15.52 2.39
C ALA A 61 -5.06 -16.36 3.50
N SER A 62 -4.58 -16.23 4.74
CA SER A 62 -5.16 -16.88 5.92
C SER A 62 -6.52 -16.28 6.32
N LYS A 63 -6.64 -14.94 6.31
CA LYS A 63 -7.86 -14.20 6.71
C LYS A 63 -8.97 -14.26 5.66
N PHE A 64 -8.60 -14.16 4.37
CA PHE A 64 -9.51 -14.07 3.24
C PHE A 64 -9.17 -15.09 2.14
N PRO A 65 -9.18 -16.40 2.42
CA PRO A 65 -8.78 -17.42 1.44
C PRO A 65 -9.63 -17.37 0.17
N TYR A 66 -10.88 -16.88 0.24
CA TYR A 66 -11.77 -16.73 -0.91
C TYR A 66 -11.38 -15.59 -1.87
N LEU A 67 -10.66 -14.56 -1.40
CA LEU A 67 -10.14 -13.46 -2.23
C LEU A 67 -8.84 -13.84 -2.94
N VAL A 68 -8.10 -14.81 -2.39
CA VAL A 68 -6.80 -15.24 -2.92
C VAL A 68 -6.90 -16.49 -3.77
N TRP A 69 -7.57 -17.53 -3.28
CA TRP A 69 -7.59 -18.85 -3.91
C TRP A 69 -8.89 -19.05 -4.68
N LYS A 70 -8.95 -18.46 -5.87
CA LYS A 70 -10.09 -18.59 -6.79
C LYS A 70 -10.06 -19.95 -7.50
N LYS A 71 -10.27 -21.04 -6.76
CA LYS A 71 -10.63 -22.33 -7.36
C LYS A 71 -12.15 -22.46 -7.34
N LEU A 72 -12.79 -22.05 -8.43
CA LEU A 72 -14.17 -22.44 -8.69
C LEU A 72 -14.20 -23.96 -8.86
N ARG A 73 -14.93 -24.66 -7.99
CA ARG A 73 -15.23 -26.08 -8.22
C ARG A 73 -16.30 -26.19 -9.30
N GLU A 74 -16.27 -27.26 -10.08
CA GLU A 74 -17.30 -27.53 -11.08
C GLU A 74 -18.68 -27.58 -10.40
N GLY A 75 -19.65 -26.79 -10.87
CA GLY A 75 -20.99 -26.66 -10.28
C GLY A 75 -21.12 -25.68 -9.11
N GLN A 76 -20.09 -24.91 -8.77
CA GLN A 76 -20.17 -23.89 -7.72
C GLN A 76 -20.85 -22.61 -8.23
N GLU A 77 -21.76 -22.04 -7.45
CA GLU A 77 -22.40 -20.76 -7.79
C GLU A 77 -21.37 -19.61 -7.85
N VAL A 78 -21.51 -18.77 -8.88
CA VAL A 78 -20.72 -17.54 -9.01
C VAL A 78 -21.12 -16.59 -7.87
N ARG A 79 -20.15 -16.27 -7.00
CA ARG A 79 -20.31 -15.26 -5.95
C ARG A 79 -19.67 -13.96 -6.39
N GLN A 80 -20.35 -12.85 -6.13
CA GLN A 80 -19.81 -11.51 -6.35
C GLN A 80 -18.91 -11.12 -5.17
N VAL A 81 -17.64 -11.48 -5.29
CA VAL A 81 -16.53 -11.05 -4.42
C VAL A 81 -15.59 -10.15 -5.21
N ALA A 82 -14.78 -9.33 -4.53
CA ALA A 82 -13.83 -8.45 -5.19
C ALA A 82 -12.84 -9.23 -6.10
N GLN A 83 -12.62 -8.73 -7.31
CA GLN A 83 -11.61 -9.27 -8.20
C GLN A 83 -10.26 -8.61 -7.94
N LEU A 84 -9.34 -9.29 -7.26
CA LEU A 84 -8.04 -8.75 -6.88
C LEU A 84 -6.88 -9.46 -7.61
N ASP A 85 -5.86 -8.69 -8.02
CA ASP A 85 -4.58 -9.16 -8.55
C ASP A 85 -3.46 -8.76 -7.57
N TRP A 86 -2.81 -9.75 -6.96
CA TRP A 86 -1.87 -9.55 -5.87
C TRP A 86 -0.44 -9.40 -6.41
N ARG A 87 0.22 -8.29 -6.06
CA ARG A 87 1.58 -7.96 -6.46
C ARG A 87 2.47 -7.80 -5.22
N ILE A 88 3.51 -8.62 -5.13
CA ILE A 88 4.45 -8.54 -4.02
C ILE A 88 5.37 -7.33 -4.20
N ILE A 89 5.42 -6.48 -3.18
CA ILE A 89 6.46 -5.47 -3.01
C ILE A 89 7.70 -6.20 -2.52
N GLU A 90 8.83 -6.04 -3.22
CA GLU A 90 10.07 -6.69 -2.85
C GLU A 90 10.59 -6.18 -1.49
N ASP A 91 11.17 -7.08 -0.70
CA ASP A 91 11.79 -6.74 0.60
C ASP A 91 13.11 -5.95 0.44
N ASP A 92 13.54 -5.70 -0.80
CA ASP A 92 14.60 -4.77 -1.12
C ASP A 92 14.02 -3.35 -1.21
N TYR A 93 14.14 -2.60 -0.11
CA TYR A 93 13.53 -1.27 0.00
C TYR A 93 14.15 -0.20 -0.90
N ASP A 94 15.30 -0.50 -1.53
CA ASP A 94 15.89 0.37 -2.55
C ASP A 94 15.27 0.15 -3.93
N LYS A 95 14.40 -0.86 -4.09
CA LYS A 95 13.68 -1.14 -5.34
C LYS A 95 12.31 -0.46 -5.37
N PRO A 96 12.16 0.61 -6.15
CA PRO A 96 10.86 1.23 -6.36
C PRO A 96 9.96 0.35 -7.23
N PHE A 97 8.66 0.52 -7.07
CA PHE A 97 7.65 -0.06 -7.95
C PHE A 97 6.75 1.05 -8.52
N VAL A 98 5.99 0.72 -9.57
CA VAL A 98 5.02 1.65 -10.17
C VAL A 98 3.62 1.11 -9.96
N ALA A 99 2.77 1.92 -9.33
CA ALA A 99 1.36 1.64 -9.12
C ALA A 99 0.55 2.86 -9.58
N SER A 100 -0.54 2.65 -10.33
CA SER A 100 -1.34 3.76 -10.88
C SER A 100 -0.51 4.85 -11.60
N GLY A 101 0.56 4.48 -12.30
CA GLY A 101 1.46 5.41 -12.99
C GLY A 101 2.38 6.26 -12.07
N LEU A 102 2.33 6.06 -10.76
CA LEU A 102 3.20 6.72 -9.79
C LEU A 102 4.32 5.77 -9.35
N LYS A 103 5.54 6.29 -9.28
CA LYS A 103 6.69 5.59 -8.71
C LYS A 103 6.63 5.69 -7.18
N PHE A 104 6.59 4.54 -6.52
CA PHE A 104 6.64 4.40 -5.08
C PHE A 104 7.98 3.83 -4.65
N VAL A 105 8.56 4.43 -3.61
CA VAL A 105 9.71 3.89 -2.88
C VAL A 105 9.20 3.43 -1.52
N PRO A 106 9.29 2.13 -1.19
CA PRO A 106 8.88 1.63 0.12
C PRO A 106 9.81 2.18 1.21
N LEU A 107 9.24 2.54 2.35
CA LEU A 107 9.96 3.04 3.52
C LEU A 107 9.70 2.09 4.70
N PRO A 108 10.64 1.20 5.08
CA PRO A 108 10.43 0.31 6.21
C PRO A 108 10.31 1.13 7.50
N VAL A 109 9.26 0.89 8.27
CA VAL A 109 9.09 1.50 9.59
C VAL A 109 8.79 0.44 10.62
N MET A 110 9.16 0.70 11.86
CA MET A 110 8.84 -0.19 12.95
C MET A 110 7.38 0.04 13.34
N HIS A 111 6.64 -1.02 13.69
CA HIS A 111 5.34 -0.94 14.32
C HIS A 111 5.35 -1.83 15.58
N GLY A 112 6.04 -1.33 16.60
CA GLY A 112 6.51 -2.12 17.75
C GLY A 112 8.00 -2.41 17.70
N GLU A 113 8.48 -3.41 18.45
CA GLU A 113 9.91 -3.73 18.53
C GLU A 113 10.35 -4.75 17.46
N ASP A 114 9.45 -5.61 17.01
CA ASP A 114 9.74 -6.82 16.23
C ASP A 114 8.97 -6.90 14.91
N TYR A 115 8.24 -5.86 14.56
CA TYR A 115 7.35 -5.84 13.42
C TYR A 115 7.64 -4.64 12.51
N ILE A 116 7.77 -4.92 11.21
CA ILE A 116 8.05 -3.91 10.17
C ILE A 116 6.81 -3.77 9.30
N CYS A 117 6.30 -2.55 9.20
CA CYS A 117 5.33 -2.15 8.18
C CYS A 117 5.99 -1.20 7.17
N LEU A 118 5.25 -0.83 6.13
CA LEU A 118 5.72 0.09 5.10
C LEU A 118 5.03 1.45 5.21
N GLY A 119 5.84 2.50 5.24
CA GLY A 119 5.47 3.79 4.67
C GLY A 119 5.85 3.84 3.18
N PHE A 120 5.50 4.93 2.51
CA PHE A 120 5.81 5.12 1.09
C PHE A 120 6.22 6.54 0.77
N LEU A 121 7.28 6.68 -0.02
CA LEU A 121 7.69 7.91 -0.66
C LEU A 121 7.27 7.89 -2.13
N PHE A 122 6.63 8.97 -2.61
CA PHE A 122 6.21 9.09 -4.00
C PHE A 122 6.15 10.55 -4.47
N GLY A 123 6.02 10.73 -5.78
CA GLY A 123 5.93 12.05 -6.43
C GLY A 123 7.29 12.58 -6.90
N GLU A 124 7.33 13.07 -8.14
CA GLU A 124 8.57 13.57 -8.77
C GLU A 124 8.72 15.09 -8.62
N LYS A 125 7.64 15.84 -8.82
CA LYS A 125 7.62 17.32 -8.70
C LYS A 125 7.38 17.78 -7.26
N SER A 126 6.63 16.99 -6.50
CA SER A 126 6.37 17.21 -5.09
C SER A 126 6.62 15.89 -4.37
N LYS A 127 7.62 15.87 -3.49
CA LYS A 127 8.09 14.70 -2.77
C LYS A 127 7.21 14.50 -1.53
N VAL A 128 6.35 13.48 -1.57
CA VAL A 128 5.39 13.16 -0.52
C VAL A 128 5.80 11.86 0.18
N ALA A 129 5.81 11.85 1.51
CA ALA A 129 5.90 10.63 2.30
C ALA A 129 4.59 10.39 3.06
N TYR A 130 4.07 9.17 2.98
CA TYR A 130 2.96 8.67 3.79
C TYR A 130 3.47 7.59 4.73
N ILE A 131 3.36 7.81 6.04
CA ILE A 131 3.81 6.86 7.05
C ILE A 131 2.78 6.82 8.18
N SER A 132 2.07 5.71 8.31
CA SER A 132 1.14 5.45 9.40
C SER A 132 1.71 4.38 10.34
N ASP A 133 1.04 4.16 11.49
CA ASP A 133 1.31 3.01 12.37
C ASP A 133 2.78 2.89 12.80
N VAL A 134 3.40 4.00 13.20
CA VAL A 134 4.84 4.05 13.46
C VAL A 134 5.08 4.64 14.84
N PRO A 135 5.84 4.03 15.76
CA PRO A 135 6.35 4.66 16.97
C PRO A 135 7.76 5.23 16.78
N ARG A 136 8.54 4.70 15.82
CA ARG A 136 9.93 5.08 15.54
C ARG A 136 10.35 4.73 14.12
N PHE A 137 11.29 5.49 13.57
CA PHE A 137 11.88 5.24 12.27
C PHE A 137 13.21 4.49 12.39
N PRO A 138 13.44 3.44 11.58
CA PRO A 138 14.79 2.95 11.33
C PRO A 138 15.66 4.01 10.64
N SER A 139 16.97 3.95 10.83
CA SER A 139 17.91 4.99 10.36
C SER A 139 17.90 5.19 8.84
N ASN A 140 17.61 4.14 8.05
CA ASN A 140 17.49 4.26 6.60
C ASN A 140 16.26 5.10 6.20
N THR A 141 15.10 4.84 6.81
CA THR A 141 13.90 5.65 6.57
C THR A 141 14.06 7.07 7.07
N GLU A 142 14.62 7.27 8.26
CA GLU A 142 14.90 8.59 8.81
C GLU A 142 15.82 9.41 7.89
N TYR A 143 16.86 8.79 7.33
CA TYR A 143 17.72 9.41 6.34
C TYR A 143 16.93 9.85 5.09
N VAL A 144 16.03 9.01 4.57
CA VAL A 144 15.27 9.32 3.35
C VAL A 144 14.29 10.49 3.53
N ILE A 145 13.68 10.62 4.71
CA ILE A 145 12.63 11.62 4.98
C ILE A 145 13.15 12.91 5.65
N SER A 146 14.38 12.91 6.16
CA SER A 146 14.96 14.08 6.85
C SER A 146 15.56 15.11 5.88
N LYS A 147 15.55 16.38 6.30
CA LYS A 147 16.18 17.48 5.54
C LYS A 147 17.69 17.29 5.35
N SER A 148 18.34 16.69 6.35
CA SER A 148 19.78 16.43 6.38
C SER A 148 20.21 15.18 5.60
N GLY A 149 19.28 14.28 5.27
CA GLY A 149 19.57 13.07 4.50
C GLY A 149 19.27 13.25 3.01
N SER A 150 18.31 12.50 2.47
CA SER A 150 17.94 12.51 1.03
C SER A 150 17.14 13.73 0.57
N GLY A 151 17.14 14.81 1.37
CA GLY A 151 16.55 16.09 1.05
C GLY A 151 15.08 16.26 1.49
N GLN A 152 14.70 17.53 1.61
CA GLN A 152 13.41 18.01 2.08
C GLN A 152 12.21 17.37 1.35
N LEU A 153 11.19 16.97 2.13
CA LEU A 153 9.87 16.59 1.63
C LEU A 153 9.00 17.83 1.45
N ASP A 154 8.12 17.81 0.45
CA ASP A 154 7.07 18.83 0.28
C ASP A 154 5.87 18.56 1.21
N LEU A 155 5.58 17.28 1.47
CA LEU A 155 4.52 16.84 2.37
C LEU A 155 4.93 15.57 3.11
N LEU A 156 4.74 15.57 4.43
CA LEU A 156 4.84 14.39 5.28
C LEU A 156 3.48 14.15 5.93
N ILE A 157 2.87 13.01 5.62
CA ILE A 157 1.66 12.52 6.28
C ILE A 157 2.13 11.49 7.30
N LEU A 158 1.88 11.77 8.58
CA LEU A 158 2.45 11.02 9.69
C LEU A 158 1.41 10.61 10.72
N ASP A 159 1.65 9.45 11.34
CA ASP A 159 0.91 8.92 12.49
C ASP A 159 0.87 9.89 13.68
N CYS A 160 -0.28 9.94 14.35
CA CYS A 160 -0.48 10.70 15.59
C CYS A 160 -1.71 10.16 16.34
N LEU A 161 -1.49 9.21 17.24
CA LEU A 161 -2.56 8.54 17.98
C LEU A 161 -3.16 9.41 19.09
N TYR A 162 -2.31 9.95 19.98
CA TYR A 162 -2.77 10.74 21.13
C TYR A 162 -2.17 12.14 21.18
N LYS A 163 -2.94 13.09 21.73
CA LYS A 163 -2.47 14.47 21.95
C LYS A 163 -1.34 14.59 22.98
N LYS A 164 -1.22 13.63 23.90
CA LYS A 164 -0.27 13.64 25.03
C LYS A 164 0.20 12.21 25.32
N GLY A 165 1.35 12.09 25.97
CA GLY A 165 1.94 10.81 26.36
C GLY A 165 2.71 10.16 25.23
N SER A 166 2.90 8.85 25.33
CA SER A 166 3.60 8.00 24.37
C SER A 166 2.83 6.70 24.18
N HIS A 167 3.04 6.03 23.04
CA HIS A 167 2.49 4.72 22.76
C HIS A 167 3.58 3.80 22.21
N ASN A 168 3.44 2.48 22.42
CA ASN A 168 4.48 1.53 22.05
C ASN A 168 4.53 1.25 20.55
N VAL A 169 3.42 1.44 19.85
CA VAL A 169 3.28 1.11 18.42
C VAL A 169 2.84 2.30 17.55
N HIS A 170 2.64 3.48 18.15
CA HIS A 170 2.23 4.69 17.45
C HIS A 170 2.95 5.93 17.99
N LEU A 171 3.14 6.93 17.13
CA LEU A 171 3.56 8.26 17.54
C LEU A 171 2.40 8.99 18.21
N CYS A 172 2.71 9.77 19.24
CA CYS A 172 1.81 10.78 19.79
C CYS A 172 2.23 12.17 19.31
N LEU A 173 1.34 13.16 19.45
CA LEU A 173 1.56 14.53 18.97
C LEU A 173 2.91 15.16 19.39
N PRO A 174 3.43 14.97 20.63
CA PRO A 174 4.74 15.53 20.98
C PRO A 174 5.92 14.92 20.19
N GLN A 175 5.75 13.73 19.62
CA GLN A 175 6.79 13.02 18.86
C GLN A 175 6.63 13.24 17.34
N SER A 176 5.45 13.68 16.87
CA SER A 176 5.16 13.89 15.45
C SER A 176 5.41 15.34 14.97
N MET A 177 5.84 16.24 15.85
CA MET A 177 6.07 17.67 15.61
C MET A 177 7.56 18.00 15.65
#